data_AF-A0A8X6QK27-F1
#
_entry.id   AF-A0A8X6QK27-F1
#
_cell.length_a   1.000
_cell.length_b   1.000
_cell.length_c   1.000
_cell.angle_alpha   90.00
_cell.angle_beta   90.00
_cell.angle_gamma   90.00
#
_symmetry.space_group_name_H-M   'P 1'
#
loop_
_entity.id
_entity.type
_entity.pdbx_description
1 polymer ?
#
loop_
_entity_poly.entity_id
_entity_poly.type
_entity_poly.pdbx_seq_one_letter_code
_entity_poly.pdbx_strand_id
1 'polypeptide(L)'
;MMEKRILLDSLKDSDVDPDEIEYVETHGTGTIIGDQIEVNSLTDVFTKNRKRPLLIGTVKSNLGHTEASAGICGMIKAILTFENGIIPPNIKYEVPKENCLSLVDGRIKVVTEPTPFNANYIPVNNFGNGGTLVTTVLKKNHITYKENEKIMDLPRLVLFPGTAEKCIAPVFEYIQNTKDLQEEFFALLNKLSYTEPSLKPFRGYLLLQKGQIPQSQIK
;
A
#
# COMPACT_ATOMS: atom_id res chain seq x y z
N MET A 1 23.53 15.46 -5.92
CA MET A 1 22.35 16.12 -5.32
C MET A 1 21.91 15.34 -4.09
N MET A 2 21.25 16.00 -3.13
CA MET A 2 20.85 15.38 -1.85
C MET A 2 19.84 14.23 -2.04
N GLU A 3 18.89 14.35 -2.97
CA GLU A 3 17.89 13.29 -3.26
C GLU A 3 18.52 11.98 -3.75
N LYS A 4 19.47 12.05 -4.68
CA LYS A 4 20.28 10.88 -5.08
C LYS A 4 20.98 10.24 -3.89
N ARG A 5 21.53 11.03 -2.98
CA ARG A 5 22.27 10.52 -1.82
C ARG A 5 21.34 9.77 -0.87
N ILE A 6 20.19 10.35 -0.50
CA ILE A 6 19.26 9.68 0.42
C ILE A 6 18.70 8.38 -0.18
N LEU A 7 18.47 8.33 -1.50
CA LEU A 7 18.09 7.10 -2.20
C LEU A 7 19.17 6.01 -2.07
N LEU A 8 20.43 6.35 -2.37
CA LEU A 8 21.55 5.40 -2.28
C LEU A 8 21.81 4.94 -0.84
N ASP A 9 21.75 5.85 0.12
CA ASP A 9 21.93 5.55 1.54
C ASP A 9 20.80 4.61 2.02
N SER A 10 19.54 4.86 1.62
CA SER A 10 18.40 4.01 1.98
C SER A 10 18.48 2.59 1.38
N LEU A 11 18.91 2.47 0.12
CA LEU A 11 19.11 1.17 -0.53
C LEU A 11 20.25 0.38 0.12
N LYS A 12 21.34 1.07 0.46
CA LYS A 12 22.47 0.47 1.17
C LYS A 12 22.08 0.00 2.56
N ASP A 13 21.36 0.82 3.32
CA ASP A 13 20.93 0.48 4.68
C ASP A 13 19.90 -0.67 4.70
N SER A 14 19.17 -0.87 3.60
CA SER A 14 18.21 -1.96 3.43
C SER A 14 18.78 -3.21 2.74
N ASP A 15 20.05 -3.19 2.31
CA ASP A 15 20.70 -4.26 1.54
C ASP A 15 19.90 -4.65 0.28
N VAL A 16 19.41 -3.64 -0.46
CA VAL A 16 18.61 -3.82 -1.68
C VAL A 16 19.38 -3.32 -2.90
N ASP A 17 19.49 -4.15 -3.94
CA ASP A 17 20.09 -3.74 -5.20
C ASP A 17 19.12 -2.79 -5.95
N PRO A 18 19.59 -1.63 -6.47
CA PRO A 18 18.78 -0.78 -7.33
C PRO A 18 18.05 -1.51 -8.47
N ASP A 19 18.62 -2.59 -9.03
CA ASP A 19 18.02 -3.36 -10.12
C ASP A 19 16.80 -4.20 -9.67
N GLU A 20 16.63 -4.44 -8.36
CA GLU A 20 15.44 -5.09 -7.77
C GLU A 20 14.24 -4.14 -7.67
N ILE A 21 14.46 -2.82 -7.77
CA ILE A 21 13.39 -1.83 -7.66
C ILE A 21 12.64 -1.75 -8.99
N GLU A 22 11.36 -2.11 -9.00
CA GLU A 22 10.53 -2.01 -10.20
C GLU A 22 9.68 -0.75 -10.25
N TYR A 23 9.30 -0.26 -9.07
CA TYR A 23 8.40 0.86 -8.89
C TYR A 23 8.90 1.76 -7.76
N VAL A 24 8.83 3.07 -7.97
CA VAL A 24 9.05 4.08 -6.92
C VAL A 24 7.81 4.94 -6.77
N GLU A 25 7.32 5.05 -5.54
CA GLU A 25 6.33 6.04 -5.15
C GLU A 25 7.06 7.36 -4.88
N THR A 26 7.00 8.29 -5.81
CA THR A 26 7.80 9.52 -5.80
C THR A 26 7.19 10.58 -4.89
N HIS A 27 7.98 11.59 -4.54
CA HIS A 27 7.45 12.78 -3.90
C HIS A 27 6.52 13.51 -4.87
N GLY A 28 6.94 13.70 -6.13
CA GLY A 28 6.07 14.00 -7.29
C GLY A 28 4.99 15.04 -7.01
N THR A 29 5.40 16.29 -6.77
CA THR A 29 4.48 17.40 -6.46
C THR A 29 3.95 18.12 -7.68
N GLY A 30 4.45 17.79 -8.88
CA GLY A 30 4.06 18.45 -10.11
C GLY A 30 4.85 19.73 -10.39
N THR A 31 5.79 20.10 -9.51
CA THR A 31 6.59 21.32 -9.67
C THR A 31 7.63 21.13 -10.77
N ILE A 32 7.85 22.15 -11.60
CA ILE A 32 8.76 22.05 -12.76
C ILE A 32 10.18 21.67 -12.33
N ILE A 33 10.69 22.33 -11.28
CA ILE A 33 12.06 22.13 -10.79
C ILE A 33 12.15 20.89 -9.89
N GLY A 34 11.21 20.69 -8.98
CA GLY A 34 11.23 19.56 -8.05
C GLY A 34 11.12 18.22 -8.78
N ASP A 35 10.14 18.07 -9.68
CA ASP A 35 10.00 16.84 -10.46
C ASP A 35 11.26 16.57 -11.30
N GLN A 36 11.90 17.61 -11.85
CA GLN A 36 13.13 17.45 -12.61
C GLN A 36 14.28 16.92 -11.76
N ILE A 37 14.47 17.48 -10.56
CA ILE A 37 15.52 17.08 -9.63
C ILE A 37 15.29 15.63 -9.18
N GLU A 38 14.05 15.27 -8.90
CA GLU A 38 13.67 13.92 -8.47
C GLU A 38 13.86 12.91 -9.59
N VAL A 39 13.33 13.17 -10.79
CA VAL A 39 13.50 12.29 -11.94
C VAL A 39 14.97 12.11 -12.31
N ASN A 40 15.78 13.17 -12.26
CA ASN A 40 17.23 13.05 -12.49
C ASN A 40 17.91 12.18 -11.43
N SER A 41 17.51 12.33 -10.16
CA SER A 41 18.04 11.51 -9.07
C SER A 41 17.67 10.03 -9.24
N LEU A 42 16.43 9.73 -9.62
CA LEU A 42 15.98 8.37 -9.96
C LEU A 42 16.73 7.80 -11.16
N THR A 43 16.96 8.63 -12.19
CA THR A 43 17.70 8.24 -13.39
C THR A 43 19.11 7.80 -13.04
N ASP A 44 19.80 8.60 -12.23
CA ASP A 44 21.16 8.36 -11.78
C ASP A 44 21.33 7.07 -10.96
N VAL A 45 20.31 6.71 -10.18
CA VAL A 45 20.33 5.56 -9.27
C VAL A 45 19.87 4.28 -9.96
N PHE A 46 18.78 4.33 -10.73
CA PHE A 46 18.06 3.13 -11.16
C PHE A 46 18.17 2.79 -12.66
N THR A 47 18.66 3.69 -13.52
CA THR A 47 18.54 3.48 -14.98
C THR A 47 19.81 3.03 -15.70
N LYS A 48 20.97 2.98 -15.03
CA LYS A 48 22.26 2.76 -15.70
C LYS A 48 22.37 1.42 -16.44
N ASN A 49 21.86 0.33 -15.86
CA ASN A 49 22.00 -1.03 -16.41
C ASN A 49 20.64 -1.73 -16.62
N ARG A 50 19.57 -0.94 -16.65
CA ARG A 50 18.22 -1.46 -16.54
C ARG A 50 17.67 -1.89 -17.91
N LYS A 51 17.21 -3.14 -18.02
CA LYS A 51 16.62 -3.69 -19.27
C LYS A 51 15.17 -3.27 -19.51
N ARG A 52 14.47 -2.87 -18.45
CA ARG A 52 13.07 -2.48 -18.44
C ARG A 52 12.95 -1.07 -17.84
N PRO A 53 11.93 -0.27 -18.20
CA PRO A 53 11.73 1.03 -17.59
C PRO A 53 11.58 0.92 -16.07
N LEU A 54 12.06 1.92 -15.33
CA LEU A 54 11.64 2.12 -13.95
C LEU A 54 10.21 2.66 -13.97
N LEU A 55 9.30 2.03 -13.25
CA LEU A 55 7.95 2.57 -13.09
C LEU A 55 7.97 3.61 -11.97
N ILE A 56 7.25 4.71 -12.16
CA ILE A 56 7.06 5.73 -11.13
C ILE A 56 5.61 6.13 -11.02
N GLY A 57 5.21 6.58 -9.83
CA GLY A 57 3.89 7.12 -9.59
C GLY A 57 3.87 8.02 -8.36
N THR A 58 2.77 8.75 -8.19
CA THR A 58 2.55 9.61 -7.02
C THR A 58 1.07 9.65 -6.67
N VAL A 59 0.75 9.34 -5.43
CA VAL A 59 -0.60 9.41 -4.85
C VAL A 59 -1.17 10.83 -4.91
N LYS A 60 -0.29 11.84 -4.99
CA LYS A 60 -0.68 13.26 -5.04
C LYS A 60 -1.45 13.61 -6.32
N SER A 61 -1.26 12.83 -7.39
CA SER A 61 -2.08 13.01 -8.59
C SER A 61 -3.56 12.73 -8.31
N ASN A 62 -3.86 11.74 -7.45
CA ASN A 62 -5.23 11.31 -7.12
C ASN A 62 -5.82 12.07 -5.92
N LEU A 63 -5.02 12.37 -4.89
CA LEU A 63 -5.50 12.95 -3.63
C LEU A 63 -5.13 14.43 -3.42
N GLY A 64 -4.30 15.00 -4.30
CA GLY A 64 -3.62 16.26 -4.04
C GLY A 64 -2.49 16.13 -3.02
N HIS A 65 -1.83 17.24 -2.69
CA HIS A 65 -0.74 17.23 -1.74
C HIS A 65 -1.24 17.43 -0.30
N THR A 66 -1.25 16.37 0.50
CA THR A 66 -1.69 16.38 1.91
C THR A 66 -0.60 16.83 2.89
N GLU A 67 0.30 17.70 2.43
CA GLU A 67 1.43 18.27 3.19
C GLU A 67 2.15 17.28 4.12
N ALA A 68 2.07 17.46 5.44
CA ALA A 68 2.72 16.62 6.44
C ALA A 68 2.28 15.15 6.40
N SER A 69 1.08 14.87 5.88
CA SER A 69 0.55 13.50 5.72
C SER A 69 0.94 12.88 4.38
N ALA A 70 1.64 13.59 3.49
CA ALA A 70 1.94 13.08 2.15
C ALA A 70 2.75 11.76 2.17
N GLY A 71 3.67 11.61 3.12
CA GLY A 71 4.47 10.39 3.28
C GLY A 71 3.61 9.17 3.60
N ILE A 72 2.70 9.27 4.58
CA ILE A 72 1.83 8.15 4.96
C ILE A 72 0.83 7.79 3.84
N CYS A 73 0.32 8.78 3.09
CA CYS A 73 -0.51 8.52 1.92
C CYS A 73 0.25 7.71 0.84
N GLY A 74 1.51 8.05 0.58
CA GLY A 74 2.37 7.30 -0.35
C GLY A 74 2.64 5.87 0.14
N MET A 75 2.92 5.70 1.44
CA MET A 75 3.09 4.38 2.06
C MET A 75 1.81 3.54 1.96
N ILE A 76 0.64 4.10 2.22
CA ILE A 76 -0.65 3.39 2.09
C ILE A 76 -0.85 2.92 0.65
N LYS A 77 -0.60 3.77 -0.35
CA LYS A 77 -0.66 3.36 -1.76
C LYS A 77 0.31 2.22 -2.08
N ALA A 78 1.54 2.28 -1.56
CA ALA A 78 2.54 1.22 -1.75
C ALA A 78 2.12 -0.10 -1.08
N ILE A 79 1.58 -0.05 0.14
CA ILE A 79 1.05 -1.24 0.84
C ILE A 79 -0.11 -1.84 0.03
N LEU A 80 -1.08 -1.01 -0.38
CA LEU A 80 -2.20 -1.49 -1.21
C LEU A 80 -1.73 -2.03 -2.57
N THR A 81 -0.62 -1.53 -3.11
CA THR A 81 0.01 -2.07 -4.33
C THR A 81 0.54 -3.49 -4.09
N PHE A 82 1.18 -3.75 -2.95
CA PHE A 82 1.61 -5.10 -2.59
C PHE A 82 0.43 -6.06 -2.36
N GLU A 83 -0.58 -5.61 -1.63
CA GLU A 83 -1.78 -6.41 -1.29
C GLU A 83 -2.58 -6.81 -2.52
N ASN A 84 -2.77 -5.87 -3.47
CA ASN A 84 -3.59 -6.11 -4.66
C ASN A 84 -2.77 -6.58 -5.88
N GLY A 85 -1.44 -6.56 -5.81
CA GLY A 85 -0.55 -6.91 -6.92
C GLY A 85 -0.68 -5.99 -8.14
N ILE A 86 -1.15 -4.75 -7.94
CA ILE A 86 -1.43 -3.78 -9.00
C ILE A 86 -0.98 -2.40 -8.52
N ILE A 87 -0.19 -1.70 -9.33
CA ILE A 87 0.12 -0.28 -9.14
C ILE A 87 -1.09 0.55 -9.64
N PRO A 88 -1.72 1.36 -8.77
CA PRO A 88 -2.80 2.24 -9.18
C PRO A 88 -2.30 3.34 -10.13
N PRO A 89 -3.08 3.72 -11.16
CA PRO A 89 -2.67 4.73 -12.12
C PRO A 89 -2.64 6.13 -11.52
N ASN A 90 -1.66 6.91 -11.96
CA ASN A 90 -1.66 8.36 -11.85
C ASN A 90 -2.72 8.94 -12.78
N ILE A 91 -3.30 10.07 -12.37
CA ILE A 91 -4.21 10.87 -13.21
C ILE A 91 -3.54 12.17 -13.66
N LYS A 92 -4.10 12.82 -14.69
CA LYS A 92 -3.63 14.12 -15.21
C LYS A 92 -2.18 14.09 -15.72
N TYR A 93 -1.76 12.96 -16.28
CA TYR A 93 -0.48 12.82 -16.97
C TYR A 93 -0.75 12.54 -18.45
N GLU A 94 -0.40 13.48 -19.33
CA GLU A 94 -0.64 13.39 -20.77
C GLU A 94 0.66 13.28 -21.56
N VAL A 95 1.59 14.19 -21.32
CA VAL A 95 2.86 14.28 -22.04
C VAL A 95 4.03 14.37 -21.05
N PRO A 96 5.13 13.63 -21.27
CA PRO A 96 6.37 13.81 -20.52
C PRO A 96 6.86 15.26 -20.56
N LYS A 97 7.34 15.80 -19.43
CA LYS A 97 8.00 17.11 -19.43
C LYS A 97 9.35 17.00 -20.16
N GLU A 98 9.62 17.87 -21.13
CA GLU A 98 10.81 17.81 -21.99
C GLU A 98 12.14 17.90 -21.23
N ASN A 99 12.15 18.59 -20.10
CA ASN A 99 13.33 18.69 -19.24
C ASN A 99 13.69 17.34 -18.60
N CYS A 100 12.73 16.44 -18.42
CA CYS A 100 12.90 15.12 -17.82
C CYS A 100 13.28 14.08 -18.89
N LEU A 101 14.53 14.10 -19.36
CA LEU A 101 14.99 13.26 -20.48
C LEU A 101 14.65 11.77 -20.33
N SER A 102 14.75 11.20 -19.14
CA SER A 102 14.46 9.78 -18.90
C SER A 102 12.97 9.42 -18.98
N LEU A 103 12.07 10.40 -18.86
CA LEU A 103 10.65 10.22 -19.19
C LEU A 103 10.43 10.27 -20.70
N VAL A 104 11.17 11.13 -21.41
CA VAL A 104 11.07 11.30 -22.86
C VAL A 104 11.63 10.08 -23.60
N ASP A 105 12.79 9.56 -23.17
CA ASP A 105 13.44 8.41 -23.79
C ASP A 105 12.93 7.05 -23.28
N GLY A 106 12.00 7.07 -22.32
CA GLY A 106 11.31 5.88 -21.82
C GLY A 106 12.09 5.03 -20.83
N ARG A 107 13.27 5.45 -20.34
CA ARG A 107 13.97 4.77 -19.23
C ARG A 107 13.18 4.80 -17.93
N ILE A 108 12.35 5.82 -17.73
CA ILE A 108 11.38 5.95 -16.65
C ILE A 108 9.99 6.09 -17.26
N LYS A 109 9.01 5.36 -16.73
CA LYS A 109 7.61 5.40 -17.19
C LYS A 109 6.68 5.74 -16.03
N VAL A 110 5.85 6.76 -16.20
CA VAL A 110 4.76 7.06 -15.26
C VAL A 110 3.66 6.02 -15.44
N VAL A 111 3.15 5.46 -14.35
CA VAL A 111 2.05 4.50 -14.39
C VAL A 111 0.74 5.24 -14.62
N THR A 112 0.13 5.08 -15.80
CA THR A 112 -1.14 5.73 -16.21
C THR A 112 -2.30 4.74 -16.38
N GLU A 113 -2.03 3.45 -16.27
CA GLU A 113 -3.02 2.37 -16.32
C GLU A 113 -2.75 1.38 -15.16
N PRO A 114 -3.77 0.64 -14.67
CA PRO A 114 -3.55 -0.40 -13.67
C PRO A 114 -2.48 -1.39 -14.15
N THR A 115 -1.33 -1.38 -13.47
CA THR A 115 -0.15 -2.14 -13.92
C THR A 115 0.15 -3.27 -12.94
N PRO A 116 0.23 -4.54 -13.40
CA PRO A 116 0.59 -5.66 -12.53
C PRO A 116 1.94 -5.45 -11.83
N PHE A 117 2.04 -5.86 -10.58
CA PHE A 117 3.23 -5.65 -9.76
C PHE A 117 3.52 -6.84 -8.86
N ASN A 118 4.71 -7.42 -9.03
CA ASN A 118 5.15 -8.61 -8.31
C ASN A 118 6.53 -8.46 -7.65
N ALA A 119 7.13 -7.27 -7.72
CA ALA A 119 8.43 -7.03 -7.09
C ALA A 119 8.32 -7.02 -5.56
N ASN A 120 9.47 -7.17 -4.90
CA ASN A 120 9.54 -7.27 -3.44
C ASN A 120 9.69 -5.92 -2.75
N TYR A 121 10.07 -4.87 -3.48
CA TYR A 121 10.46 -3.60 -2.87
C TYR A 121 9.79 -2.42 -3.55
N ILE A 122 9.33 -1.46 -2.72
CA ILE A 122 8.84 -0.15 -3.16
C ILE A 122 9.49 0.92 -2.29
N PRO A 123 10.41 1.72 -2.85
CA PRO A 123 10.84 2.96 -2.24
C PRO A 123 9.72 4.01 -2.29
N VAL A 124 9.53 4.73 -1.18
CA VAL A 124 8.58 5.83 -1.03
C VAL A 124 9.36 7.10 -0.68
N ASN A 125 9.32 8.09 -1.55
CA ASN A 125 9.97 9.38 -1.36
C ASN A 125 9.03 10.42 -0.75
N ASN A 126 9.52 11.18 0.22
CA ASN A 126 8.83 12.33 0.77
C ASN A 126 9.83 13.45 1.10
N PHE A 127 9.84 14.50 0.29
CA PHE A 127 10.83 15.57 0.34
C PHE A 127 10.18 16.88 0.78
N GLY A 128 10.44 17.30 2.02
CA GLY A 128 9.88 18.53 2.57
C GLY A 128 10.54 19.77 1.98
N ASN A 129 9.76 20.81 1.71
CA ASN A 129 10.25 22.10 1.18
C ASN A 129 11.34 22.75 2.04
N GLY A 130 11.41 22.43 3.35
CA GLY A 130 12.47 22.88 4.26
C GLY A 130 13.80 22.12 4.11
N GLY A 131 13.94 21.23 3.12
CA GLY A 131 15.17 20.46 2.86
C GLY A 131 15.30 19.14 3.64
N THR A 132 14.26 18.75 4.39
CA THR A 132 14.22 17.43 5.04
C THR A 132 13.76 16.38 4.04
N LEU A 133 14.63 15.43 3.71
CA LEU A 133 14.36 14.39 2.73
C LEU A 133 14.24 13.04 3.42
N VAL A 134 13.20 12.28 3.05
CA VAL A 134 12.98 10.93 3.55
C VAL A 134 12.73 9.99 2.37
N THR A 135 13.44 8.87 2.36
CA THR A 135 13.13 7.70 1.53
C THR A 135 12.91 6.52 2.47
N THR A 136 11.80 5.81 2.29
CA THR A 136 11.51 4.56 3.01
C THR A 136 11.45 3.42 2.01
N VAL A 137 12.19 2.33 2.25
CA VAL A 137 12.15 1.12 1.41
C VAL A 137 11.21 0.11 2.07
N LEU A 138 10.05 -0.13 1.46
CA LEU A 138 9.10 -1.13 1.93
C LEU A 138 9.38 -2.48 1.29
N LYS A 139 9.30 -3.55 2.08
CA LYS A 139 9.43 -4.94 1.61
C LYS A 139 8.09 -5.65 1.65
N LYS A 140 7.75 -6.37 0.59
CA LYS A 140 6.56 -7.22 0.48
C LYS A 140 6.58 -8.29 1.57
N ASN A 141 5.43 -8.49 2.22
CA ASN A 141 5.26 -9.64 3.09
C ASN A 141 5.01 -10.90 2.26
N HIS A 142 5.79 -11.97 2.53
CA HIS A 142 5.66 -13.28 1.87
C HIS A 142 5.01 -14.34 2.75
N ILE A 143 4.57 -13.97 3.95
CA ILE A 143 3.86 -14.89 4.84
C ILE A 143 2.59 -15.36 4.13
N THR A 144 2.52 -16.66 3.90
CA THR A 144 1.33 -17.35 3.39
C THR A 144 0.75 -18.19 4.50
N TYR A 145 -0.54 -17.96 4.79
CA TYR A 145 -1.25 -18.77 5.77
C TYR A 145 -1.81 -20.00 5.06
N LYS A 146 -1.30 -21.18 5.43
CA LYS A 146 -1.87 -22.44 4.96
C LYS A 146 -3.13 -22.73 5.75
N GLU A 147 -4.26 -22.84 5.06
CA GLU A 147 -5.49 -23.30 5.67
C GLU A 147 -5.33 -24.75 6.15
N ASN A 148 -5.81 -25.03 7.36
CA ASN A 148 -5.82 -26.39 7.87
C ASN A 148 -7.07 -27.11 7.35
N GLU A 149 -6.92 -27.94 6.32
CA GLU A 149 -8.02 -28.69 5.68
C GLU A 149 -8.91 -29.44 6.69
N LYS A 150 -8.35 -29.90 7.81
CA LYS A 150 -9.12 -30.62 8.85
C LYS A 150 -10.09 -29.75 9.64
N ILE A 151 -9.91 -28.42 9.62
CA ILE A 151 -10.68 -27.45 10.42
C ILE A 151 -11.61 -26.63 9.52
N MET A 152 -11.45 -26.67 8.19
CA MET A 152 -12.20 -25.86 7.23
C MET A 152 -13.73 -25.98 7.35
N ASP A 153 -14.24 -27.14 7.75
CA ASP A 153 -15.69 -27.38 7.82
C ASP A 153 -16.30 -27.13 9.23
N LEU A 154 -15.48 -26.75 10.22
CA LEU A 154 -16.00 -26.41 11.55
C LEU A 154 -16.71 -25.04 11.56
N PRO A 155 -17.76 -24.86 12.37
CA PRO A 155 -18.34 -23.54 12.60
C PRO A 155 -17.30 -22.56 13.13
N ARG A 156 -17.36 -21.30 12.69
CA ARG A 156 -16.51 -20.20 13.17
C ARG A 156 -17.35 -19.21 13.95
N LEU A 157 -16.90 -18.90 15.17
CA LEU A 157 -17.44 -17.80 15.96
C LEU A 157 -16.64 -16.53 15.68
N VAL A 158 -17.33 -15.45 15.34
CA VAL A 158 -16.77 -14.11 15.20
C VAL A 158 -17.40 -13.22 16.26
N LEU A 159 -16.56 -12.52 17.01
CA LEU A 159 -16.94 -11.56 18.03
C LEU A 159 -16.54 -10.16 17.58
N PHE A 160 -17.42 -9.18 17.77
CA PHE A 160 -17.09 -7.79 17.45
C PHE A 160 -17.65 -6.78 18.47
N PRO A 161 -16.81 -5.89 19.02
CA PRO A 161 -17.23 -4.86 19.95
C PRO A 161 -17.50 -3.53 19.21
N GLY A 162 -18.60 -2.86 19.55
CA GLY A 162 -18.99 -1.57 18.98
C GLY A 162 -18.96 -0.44 20.01
N THR A 163 -18.59 0.76 19.57
CA THR A 163 -18.84 2.00 20.32
C THR A 163 -20.32 2.42 20.23
N ALA A 164 -21.02 1.98 19.19
CA ALA A 164 -22.46 2.06 19.01
C ALA A 164 -22.97 0.74 18.41
N GLU A 165 -24.21 0.38 18.70
CA GLU A 165 -24.87 -0.84 18.17
C GLU A 165 -24.75 -0.94 16.64
N LYS A 166 -25.02 0.18 15.96
CA LYS A 166 -24.96 0.31 14.49
C LYS A 166 -23.57 0.06 13.87
N CYS A 167 -22.50 0.07 14.66
CA CYS A 167 -21.14 -0.17 14.15
C CYS A 167 -20.85 -1.66 13.92
N ILE A 168 -21.68 -2.56 14.46
CA ILE A 168 -21.45 -4.00 14.43
C ILE A 168 -21.98 -4.62 13.13
N ALA A 169 -23.20 -4.23 12.72
CA ALA A 169 -23.84 -4.79 11.53
C ALA A 169 -22.99 -4.67 10.24
N PRO A 170 -22.33 -3.53 9.92
CA PRO A 170 -21.52 -3.41 8.71
C PRO A 170 -20.33 -4.40 8.67
N VAL A 171 -19.76 -4.74 9.82
CA VAL A 171 -18.66 -5.71 9.90
C VAL A 171 -19.17 -7.11 9.60
N PHE A 172 -20.34 -7.48 10.12
CA PHE A 172 -20.96 -8.77 9.84
C PHE A 172 -21.43 -8.88 8.39
N GLU A 173 -22.00 -7.81 7.83
CA GLU A 173 -22.37 -7.73 6.42
C GLU A 173 -21.14 -7.86 5.52
N TYR A 174 -20.03 -7.18 5.84
CA TYR A 174 -18.77 -7.34 5.11
C TYR A 174 -18.31 -8.80 5.11
N ILE A 175 -18.31 -9.45 6.28
CA ILE A 175 -17.91 -10.86 6.41
C ILE A 175 -18.79 -11.78 5.57
N GLN A 176 -20.11 -11.61 5.63
CA GLN A 176 -21.05 -12.47 4.91
C GLN A 176 -20.99 -12.28 3.39
N ASN A 177 -20.63 -11.08 2.92
CA ASN A 177 -20.57 -10.75 1.50
C ASN A 177 -19.17 -10.92 0.88
N THR A 178 -18.12 -11.10 1.70
CA THR A 178 -16.75 -11.29 1.22
C THR A 178 -16.43 -12.77 1.09
N LYS A 179 -16.06 -13.19 -0.12
CA LYS A 179 -15.59 -14.56 -0.38
C LYS A 179 -14.13 -14.70 0.05
N ASP A 180 -13.73 -15.94 0.32
CA ASP A 180 -12.32 -16.31 0.52
C ASP A 180 -11.62 -15.58 1.69
N LEU A 181 -12.37 -15.22 2.73
CA LEU A 181 -11.79 -14.72 3.98
C LEU A 181 -10.98 -15.83 4.68
N GLN A 182 -9.71 -15.55 4.92
CA GLN A 182 -8.78 -16.49 5.52
C GLN A 182 -9.02 -16.68 7.03
N GLU A 183 -8.59 -17.82 7.57
CA GLU A 183 -8.68 -18.12 9.01
C GLU A 183 -8.01 -17.05 9.89
N GLU A 184 -6.87 -16.51 9.43
CA GLU A 184 -6.13 -15.45 10.13
C GLU A 184 -6.97 -14.18 10.26
N PHE A 185 -7.79 -13.83 9.26
CA PHE A 185 -8.68 -12.67 9.34
C PHE A 185 -9.65 -12.80 10.51
N PHE A 186 -10.26 -13.98 10.69
CA PHE A 186 -11.16 -14.23 11.81
C PHE A 186 -10.44 -14.25 13.15
N ALA A 187 -9.22 -14.81 13.20
CA ALA A 187 -8.39 -14.82 14.40
C ALA A 187 -8.02 -13.40 14.85
N LEU A 188 -7.59 -12.55 13.93
CA LEU A 188 -7.27 -11.14 14.18
C LEU A 188 -8.51 -10.37 14.64
N LEU A 189 -9.65 -10.58 14.00
CA LEU A 189 -10.90 -9.92 14.37
C LEU A 189 -11.36 -10.30 15.79
N ASN A 190 -11.29 -11.59 16.14
CA ASN A 190 -11.56 -12.06 17.49
C ASN A 190 -10.55 -11.52 18.50
N LYS A 191 -9.28 -11.37 18.13
CA LYS A 191 -8.28 -10.73 18.99
C LYS A 191 -8.58 -9.26 19.24
N LEU A 192 -9.08 -8.54 18.24
CA LEU A 192 -9.54 -7.15 18.37
C LEU A 192 -10.81 -7.02 19.22
N SER A 193 -11.51 -8.12 19.47
CA SER A 193 -12.75 -8.11 20.25
C SER A 193 -12.55 -7.96 21.76
N TYR A 194 -11.34 -8.24 22.25
CA TYR A 194 -10.97 -8.09 23.65
C TYR A 194 -10.76 -6.60 23.99
N THR A 195 -11.85 -5.94 24.38
CA THR A 195 -11.87 -4.53 24.77
C THR A 195 -12.66 -4.29 26.03
N GLU A 196 -12.24 -3.29 26.81
CA GLU A 196 -12.97 -2.83 28.00
C GLU A 196 -14.43 -2.48 27.67
N PRO A 197 -15.41 -3.08 28.36
CA PRO A 197 -16.84 -2.79 28.13
C PRO A 197 -17.22 -1.32 28.31
N SER A 198 -16.50 -0.57 29.14
CA SER A 198 -16.74 0.86 29.33
C SER A 198 -16.42 1.71 28.08
N LEU A 199 -15.46 1.26 27.26
CA LEU A 199 -15.04 1.97 26.04
C LEU A 199 -15.86 1.56 24.82
N LYS A 200 -16.26 0.29 24.78
CA LYS A 200 -17.14 -0.26 23.75
C LYS A 200 -18.24 -1.01 24.47
N PRO A 201 -19.43 -0.44 24.69
CA PRO A 201 -20.48 -1.10 25.48
C PRO A 201 -21.27 -2.14 24.68
N PHE A 202 -21.28 -2.05 23.36
CA PHE A 202 -22.05 -2.95 22.49
C PHE A 202 -21.21 -4.15 22.06
N ARG A 203 -21.83 -5.33 21.97
CA ARG A 203 -21.19 -6.58 21.56
C ARG A 203 -22.08 -7.28 20.56
N GLY A 204 -21.48 -7.82 19.51
CA GLY A 204 -22.17 -8.77 18.65
C GLY A 204 -21.36 -10.04 18.48
N TYR A 205 -22.07 -11.09 18.10
CA TYR A 205 -21.45 -12.29 17.57
C TYR A 205 -22.09 -12.69 16.24
N LEU A 206 -21.31 -13.41 15.45
CA LEU A 206 -21.70 -14.03 14.20
C LEU A 206 -21.17 -15.47 14.19
N LEU A 207 -22.04 -16.44 13.99
CA LEU A 207 -21.70 -17.84 13.79
C LEU A 207 -21.77 -18.17 12.30
N LEU A 208 -20.62 -18.54 11.73
CA LEU A 208 -20.48 -18.93 10.34
C LEU A 208 -20.33 -20.45 10.27
N GLN A 209 -21.16 -21.11 9.47
CA GLN A 209 -21.01 -22.52 9.16
C GLN A 209 -21.26 -22.72 7.66
N LYS A 210 -20.35 -23.44 7.00
CA LYS A 210 -20.43 -23.72 5.57
C LYS A 210 -21.74 -24.43 5.23
N GLY A 211 -22.47 -23.88 4.26
CA GLY A 211 -23.77 -24.42 3.82
C GLY A 211 -24.96 -24.10 4.74
N GLN A 212 -24.77 -23.28 5.78
CA GLN A 212 -25.86 -22.82 6.65
C GLN A 212 -26.04 -21.31 6.58
N ILE A 213 -27.25 -20.84 6.90
CA ILE A 213 -27.55 -19.41 7.04
C ILE A 213 -26.78 -18.90 8.28
N PRO A 214 -25.93 -17.87 8.13
CA PRO A 214 -25.22 -17.29 9.27
C PRO A 214 -26.17 -16.81 10.37
N GLN A 215 -25.83 -17.07 11.63
CA GLN A 215 -26.60 -16.60 12.78
C GLN A 215 -25.87 -15.43 13.43
N SER A 216 -26.54 -14.31 13.65
CA SER A 216 -25.95 -13.15 14.33
C SER A 216 -26.87 -12.59 15.41
N GLN A 217 -26.25 -11.97 16.42
CA GLN A 217 -26.96 -11.23 17.46
C GLN A 217 -26.10 -10.04 17.90
N ILE A 218 -26.77 -8.94 18.22
CA ILE A 218 -26.17 -7.72 18.75
C ILE A 218 -26.83 -7.43 20.09
N LYS A 219 -26.03 -7.07 21.11
CA LYS A 219 -26.46 -6.75 22.46
C LYS A 219 -25.73 -5.51 22.99
#